data_AF-A0A382PCH9-F1
#
_entry.id   AF-A0A382PCH9-F1
#
_cell.length_a   1.000
_cell.length_b   1.000
_cell.length_c   1.000
_cell.angle_alpha   90.00
_cell.angle_beta   90.00
_cell.angle_gamma   90.00
#
_symmetry.space_group_name_H-M   'P 1'
#
loop_
_entity.id
_entity.type
_entity.pdbx_description
1 polymer ?
#
loop_
_entity_poly.entity_id
_entity_poly.type
_entity_poly.pdbx_seq_one_letter_code
_entity_poly.pdbx_strand_id
1 'polypeptide(L)' 'MSNLFTPITIRGEKIRNRLFVAPMCQYSANNEDGIATDWHMVHLGTRAVGGAG' A
#
# COMPACT_ATOMS: atom_id res chain seq x y z
N MET A 1 15.84 13.62 -13.84
CA MET A 1 15.15 12.98 -12.70
C MET A 1 14.03 12.09 -13.24
N SER A 2 13.80 10.93 -12.63
CA SER A 2 12.76 9.99 -13.10
C SER A 2 11.36 10.48 -12.73
N ASN A 3 10.41 10.41 -13.67
CA ASN A 3 9.00 10.65 -13.40
C ASN A 3 8.40 9.69 -12.37
N LEU A 4 9.03 8.52 -12.17
CA LEU A 4 8.56 7.52 -11.21
C LEU A 4 8.57 8.03 -9.77
N PHE A 5 9.57 8.86 -9.42
CA PHE A 5 9.79 9.37 -8.07
C PHE A 5 9.36 10.83 -7.91
N THR A 6 8.59 11.38 -8.86
CA THR A 6 8.00 12.71 -8.72
C THR A 6 6.62 12.62 -8.08
N PRO A 7 6.27 13.55 -7.17
CA PRO A 7 4.93 13.59 -6.59
C PRO A 7 3.83 13.75 -7.63
N ILE A 8 2.66 13.20 -7.34
CA ILE A 8 1.43 13.37 -8.12
C ILE A 8 0.29 13.80 -7.18
N THR A 9 -0.61 14.65 -7.67
CA THR A 9 -1.83 15.02 -6.93
C THR A 9 -3.04 14.42 -7.63
N ILE A 10 -3.84 13.64 -6.91
CA ILE A 10 -5.05 12.98 -7.41
C ILE A 10 -6.21 13.38 -6.51
N ARG A 11 -7.20 14.10 -7.06
CA ARG A 11 -8.40 14.55 -6.32
C ARG A 11 -8.09 15.32 -5.02
N GLY A 12 -6.99 16.08 -5.00
CA GLY A 12 -6.55 16.85 -3.82
C GLY A 12 -5.51 16.14 -2.94
N GLU A 13 -5.34 14.82 -3.10
CA GLU A 13 -4.36 14.05 -2.34
C GLU A 13 -2.98 14.10 -2.98
N LYS A 14 -1.97 14.53 -2.21
CA LYS A 14 -0.57 14.57 -2.67
C LYS A 14 0.16 13.29 -2.29
N ILE A 15 0.56 12.55 -3.32
CA ILE A 15 1.23 11.24 -3.24
C ILE A 15 2.71 11.49 -3.58
N ARG A 16 3.65 10.92 -2.82
CA ARG A 16 5.08 11.30 -2.88
C ARG A 16 5.79 10.71 -4.10
N ASN A 17 5.27 9.65 -4.71
CA ASN A 17 5.78 9.07 -5.96
C ASN A 17 4.67 8.32 -6.74
N ARG A 18 5.03 7.63 -7.82
CA ARG A 18 4.08 6.90 -8.68
C ARG A 18 4.20 5.38 -8.53
N LEU A 19 4.72 4.90 -7.40
CA LEU A 19 4.83 3.48 -7.06
C LEU A 19 3.64 3.06 -6.20
N PHE A 20 2.71 2.34 -6.80
CA PHE A 20 1.53 1.83 -6.12
C PHE A 20 1.64 0.32 -5.90
N VAL A 21 1.23 -0.16 -4.73
CA VAL A 21 1.08 -1.59 -4.47
C VAL A 21 -0.25 -2.03 -5.08
N ALA A 22 -0.21 -2.94 -6.04
CA ALA A 22 -1.41 -3.51 -6.63
C ALA A 22 -2.22 -4.28 -5.57
N PRO A 23 -3.56 -4.33 -5.68
CA PRO A 23 -4.38 -5.13 -4.78
C PRO A 23 -4.05 -6.62 -4.96
N MET A 24 -3.69 -7.29 -3.87
CA MET A 24 -3.35 -8.72 -3.85
C MET A 24 -4.12 -9.40 -2.71
N CYS A 25 -4.77 -10.53 -3.02
CA CYS A 25 -5.44 -11.33 -2.00
C CYS A 25 -4.40 -11.96 -1.07
N GLN A 26 -4.56 -11.73 0.23
CA GLN A 26 -3.67 -12.27 1.24
C GLN A 26 -4.17 -13.58 1.85
N TYR A 27 -5.46 -13.91 1.70
CA TYR A 27 -6.08 -15.13 2.25
C TYR A 27 -5.73 -15.37 3.73
N SER A 28 -5.71 -14.30 4.54
CA SER A 28 -5.20 -14.33 5.92
C SER A 28 -6.21 -13.79 6.95
N ALA A 29 -7.48 -13.71 6.57
CA ALA A 29 -8.61 -13.47 7.48
C ALA A 29 -9.10 -14.84 8.00
N ASN A 30 -8.29 -15.45 8.86
CA ASN A 30 -8.40 -16.88 9.20
C ASN A 30 -9.71 -17.25 9.92
N ASN A 31 -10.38 -16.28 10.55
CA ASN A 31 -11.65 -16.48 11.25
C ASN A 31 -12.87 -16.37 10.31
N GLU A 32 -12.67 -16.18 9.01
CA GLU A 32 -13.73 -16.00 8.00
C GLU A 32 -14.66 -14.80 8.28
N ASP A 33 -14.24 -13.87 9.13
CA ASP A 33 -14.96 -12.66 9.55
C ASP A 33 -14.65 -11.44 8.67
N GLY A 34 -13.69 -11.57 7.76
CA GLY A 34 -13.22 -10.48 6.90
C GLY A 34 -12.39 -9.42 7.63
N ILE A 35 -11.99 -9.68 8.89
CA ILE A 35 -11.27 -8.70 9.70
C ILE A 35 -9.77 -8.78 9.42
N ALA A 36 -9.13 -7.61 9.38
CA ALA A 36 -7.69 -7.51 9.25
C ALA A 36 -6.99 -8.09 10.49
N THR A 37 -5.95 -8.89 10.23
CA THR A 37 -5.09 -9.53 11.24
C THR A 37 -3.71 -8.88 11.27
N ASP A 38 -2.86 -9.23 12.25
CA ASP A 38 -1.47 -8.76 12.35
C ASP A 38 -0.67 -8.97 11.06
N TRP A 39 -0.98 -10.05 10.33
CA TRP A 39 -0.43 -10.30 9.00
C TRP A 39 -0.66 -9.12 8.05
N HIS A 40 -1.89 -8.59 7.99
CA HIS A 40 -2.23 -7.49 7.09
C HIS A 40 -1.50 -6.20 7.47
N MET A 41 -1.38 -5.94 8.78
CA MET A 41 -0.65 -4.77 9.29
C MET A 41 0.83 -4.84 8.92
N VAL A 42 1.51 -5.96 9.20
CA VAL A 42 2.93 -6.14 8.86
C VAL A 42 3.13 -6.18 7.35
N HIS A 43 2.26 -6.87 6.62
CA HIS A 43 2.31 -6.96 5.18
C HIS A 43 2.28 -5.58 4.53
N LEU A 44 1.25 -4.76 4.79
CA LEU A 44 1.17 -3.42 4.18
C LEU A 44 2.21 -2.46 4.75
N GLY A 45 2.49 -2.54 6.06
CA GLY A 45 3.49 -1.72 6.73
C GLY A 45 4.88 -1.84 6.12
N THR A 46 5.32 -3.06 5.77
CA THR A 46 6.63 -3.27 5.13
C THR A 46 6.74 -2.62 3.74
N ARG A 47 5.65 -2.52 2.98
CA ARG A 47 5.65 -1.82 1.67
C ARG A 47 5.67 -0.31 1.84
N ALA A 48 4.98 0.20 2.87
CA ALA A 48 5.04 1.61 3.24
C ALA A 48 6.46 2.02 3.68
N VAL A 49 7.14 1.19 4.50
CA VAL A 49 8.55 1.39 4.86
C VAL A 49 9.46 1.39 3.62
N GLY A 50 9.16 0.56 2.62
CA GLY A 50 9.84 0.54 1.32
C GLY A 50 9.60 1.79 0.46
N GLY A 51 8.72 2.70 0.88
CA GLY A 51 8.50 4.00 0.23
C GLY A 51 7.46 4.00 -0.88
N ALA A 52 6.59 2.98 -0.95
CA ALA A 52 5.42 2.98 -1.85
C ALA A 52 4.38 4.02 -1.41
N GLY A 53 3.69 4.60 -2.40
CA GLY A 53 2.91 5.83 -2.23
C GLY A 53 3.80 7.05 -2.21
#